data_AF-A0A072P236-F1
#
_entry.id   AF-A0A072P236-F1
#
_cell.length_a   1.000
_cell.length_b   1.000
_cell.length_c   1.000
_cell.angle_alpha   90.00
_cell.angle_beta   90.00
_cell.angle_gamma   90.00
#
_symmetry.space_group_name_H-M   'P 1'
#
loop_
_entity.id
_entity.type
_entity.pdbx_description
1 polymer ?
#
loop_
_entity_poly.entity_id
_entity_poly.type
_entity_poly.pdbx_seq_one_letter_code
_entity_poly.pdbx_strand_id
1 'polypeptide(L)'
;MKTVGNVLADLFGNGFKQPKTINEYFCEGCQNHVKVQLLPVLGGPDKGQLQEFKIGCKCPDKALAMEIEKNVEMLKKDRFFRYFNRNSLMNDDLKSATFESYQPTTSLQGKVKSLCMAYARNFNLNNGQQPKNLLIFGETGIGKSHLSISILKVVLEKEYSGLFISLPLLLTLIKNTYSKYDDSGLTAVDILNKMKEIDLLVIDDMGAEAGSNHDIQKIFELLDSRLGKPTIFTTNLKHDQFTEVFGKRNTSRILKNAFILKLDGIDYRKKDVNIEVWN
;
A
#
# COMPACT_ATOMS: atom_id res chain seq x y z
N MET A 1 -47.18 -15.63 -15.30
CA MET A 1 -46.51 -14.30 -15.36
C MET A 1 -47.25 -13.44 -16.39
N LYS A 2 -47.61 -12.19 -16.07
CA LYS A 2 -48.11 -11.25 -17.08
C LYS A 2 -47.00 -11.00 -18.11
N THR A 3 -47.32 -11.00 -19.40
CA THR A 3 -46.37 -10.62 -20.45
C THR A 3 -46.05 -9.13 -20.35
N VAL A 4 -44.87 -8.71 -20.81
CA VAL A 4 -44.47 -7.29 -20.80
C VAL A 4 -45.52 -6.40 -21.48
N GLY A 5 -46.11 -6.86 -22.59
CA GLY A 5 -47.20 -6.15 -23.27
C GLY A 5 -48.43 -5.92 -22.40
N ASN A 6 -48.84 -6.91 -21.60
CA ASN A 6 -50.00 -6.76 -20.70
C ASN A 6 -49.72 -5.78 -19.56
N VAL A 7 -48.48 -5.73 -19.06
CA VAL A 7 -48.10 -4.76 -18.01
C VAL A 7 -48.05 -3.33 -18.56
N LEU A 8 -47.56 -3.14 -19.79
CA LEU A 8 -47.50 -1.83 -20.43
C LEU A 8 -48.87 -1.29 -20.83
N ALA A 9 -49.78 -2.17 -21.30
CA ALA A 9 -51.15 -1.80 -21.61
C ALA A 9 -51.93 -1.34 -20.36
N ASP A 10 -51.72 -2.01 -19.22
CA ASP A 10 -52.32 -1.62 -17.93
C ASP A 10 -51.83 -0.22 -17.46
N LEU A 11 -50.59 0.17 -17.79
CA LEU A 11 -49.95 1.41 -17.31
C LEU A 11 -50.14 2.63 -18.23
N PHE A 12 -50.27 2.43 -19.55
CA PHE A 12 -50.26 3.50 -20.55
C PHE A 12 -51.48 3.48 -21.50
N GLY A 13 -52.45 2.59 -21.27
CA GLY A 13 -53.65 2.43 -22.08
C GLY A 13 -53.47 1.49 -23.29
N ASN A 14 -54.59 1.11 -23.91
CA ASN A 14 -54.69 0.05 -24.93
C ASN A 14 -53.92 0.30 -26.25
N GLY A 15 -53.18 1.40 -26.38
CA GLY A 15 -52.43 1.77 -27.58
C GLY A 15 -51.13 0.98 -27.80
N PHE A 16 -50.53 0.43 -26.75
CA PHE A 16 -49.26 -0.31 -26.83
C PHE A 16 -49.46 -1.80 -26.55
N LYS A 17 -49.64 -2.61 -27.60
CA LYS A 17 -49.95 -4.05 -27.46
C LYS A 17 -48.70 -4.93 -27.35
N GLN A 18 -47.64 -4.64 -28.11
CA GLN A 18 -46.41 -5.42 -28.11
C GLN A 18 -45.17 -4.56 -28.43
N PRO A 19 -43.99 -4.89 -27.86
CA PRO A 19 -42.72 -4.24 -28.21
C PRO A 19 -42.43 -4.38 -29.71
N LYS A 20 -42.14 -3.26 -30.38
CA LYS A 20 -41.65 -3.29 -31.76
C LYS A 20 -40.13 -3.41 -31.75
N THR A 21 -39.60 -4.55 -32.19
CA THR A 21 -38.17 -4.69 -32.48
C THR A 21 -37.85 -3.98 -33.79
N ILE A 22 -36.87 -3.07 -33.77
CA ILE A 22 -36.41 -2.32 -34.94
C ILE A 22 -35.08 -2.82 -35.49
N ASN A 23 -34.25 -3.45 -34.66
CA ASN A 23 -32.96 -3.99 -35.07
C ASN A 23 -32.54 -5.14 -34.14
N GLU A 24 -31.80 -6.11 -34.66
CA GLU A 24 -31.17 -7.19 -33.89
C GLU A 24 -29.71 -7.34 -34.35
N TYR A 25 -28.78 -7.43 -33.40
CA TYR A 25 -27.35 -7.57 -33.69
C TYR A 25 -26.63 -8.26 -32.53
N PHE A 26 -25.45 -8.82 -32.78
CA PHE A 26 -24.55 -9.27 -31.72
C PHE A 26 -23.66 -8.10 -31.27
N CYS A 27 -23.70 -7.76 -29.99
CA CYS A 27 -22.91 -6.66 -29.47
C CYS A 27 -21.42 -7.01 -29.46
N GLU A 28 -20.59 -6.20 -30.12
CA GLU A 28 -19.13 -6.40 -30.18
C GLU A 28 -18.46 -6.43 -28.79
N GLY A 29 -19.00 -5.67 -27.82
CA GLY A 29 -18.42 -5.58 -26.47
C GLY A 29 -18.79 -6.72 -25.52
N CYS A 30 -20.05 -7.20 -25.55
CA CYS A 30 -20.50 -8.27 -24.64
C CYS A 30 -20.81 -9.60 -25.32
N GLN A 31 -20.73 -9.67 -26.66
CA GLN A 31 -21.04 -10.82 -27.51
C GLN A 31 -22.46 -11.39 -27.35
N ASN A 32 -23.34 -10.71 -26.61
CA ASN A 32 -24.72 -11.09 -26.48
C ASN A 32 -25.53 -10.63 -27.69
N HIS A 33 -26.58 -11.40 -27.98
CA HIS A 33 -27.63 -11.01 -28.90
C HIS A 33 -28.45 -9.85 -28.31
N VAL A 34 -28.51 -8.72 -29.01
CA VAL A 34 -29.19 -7.49 -28.59
C VAL A 34 -30.37 -7.22 -29.50
N LYS A 35 -31.52 -6.94 -28.89
CA LYS A 35 -32.73 -6.50 -29.58
C LYS A 35 -32.98 -5.03 -29.26
N VAL A 36 -32.99 -4.18 -30.28
CA VAL A 36 -33.38 -2.78 -30.13
C VAL A 36 -34.89 -2.69 -30.25
N GLN A 37 -35.56 -2.29 -29.18
CA GLN A 37 -37.02 -2.22 -29.11
C GLN A 37 -37.47 -0.80 -28.77
N LEU A 38 -38.52 -0.32 -29.46
CA LEU A 38 -39.21 0.91 -29.08
C LEU A 38 -40.18 0.60 -27.94
N LEU A 39 -39.94 1.20 -26.77
CA LEU A 39 -40.77 1.04 -25.58
C LEU A 39 -41.07 2.41 -24.96
N PRO A 40 -42.23 2.58 -24.29
CA PRO A 40 -42.51 3.79 -23.54
C PRO A 40 -41.64 3.88 -22.27
N VAL A 41 -41.13 5.07 -21.97
CA VAL A 41 -40.40 5.34 -20.73
C VAL A 41 -41.35 5.19 -19.53
N LEU A 42 -40.97 4.35 -18.57
CA LEU A 42 -41.86 3.94 -17.47
C LEU A 42 -42.01 4.98 -16.35
N GLY A 43 -41.04 5.90 -16.21
CA GLY A 43 -41.03 6.90 -15.15
C GLY A 43 -40.06 8.05 -15.42
N GLY A 44 -40.10 9.09 -14.59
CA GLY A 44 -39.31 10.32 -14.77
C GLY A 44 -40.05 11.39 -15.62
N PRO A 45 -39.35 12.50 -15.96
CA PRO A 45 -39.95 13.63 -16.69
C PRO A 45 -40.43 13.26 -18.09
N ASP A 46 -39.87 12.21 -18.70
CA ASP A 46 -40.20 11.75 -20.05
C ASP A 46 -41.19 10.57 -20.07
N LYS A 47 -41.89 10.31 -18.96
CA LYS A 47 -42.82 9.19 -18.84
C LYS A 47 -43.84 9.16 -19.98
N GLY A 48 -43.97 8.00 -20.63
CA GLY A 48 -44.88 7.78 -21.76
C GLY A 48 -44.31 8.10 -23.14
N GLN A 49 -43.15 8.77 -23.25
CA GLN A 49 -42.47 8.94 -24.54
C GLN A 49 -41.88 7.60 -25.02
N LEU A 50 -41.91 7.35 -26.34
CA LEU A 50 -41.29 6.16 -26.93
C LEU A 50 -39.79 6.38 -27.11
N GLN A 51 -38.99 5.45 -26.58
CA GLN A 51 -37.54 5.48 -26.68
C GLN A 51 -37.01 4.11 -27.11
N GLU A 52 -35.83 4.11 -27.72
CA GLU A 52 -35.13 2.88 -28.10
C GLU A 52 -34.41 2.26 -26.90
N PHE A 53 -34.70 0.99 -26.62
CA PHE A 53 -34.05 0.20 -25.58
C PHE A 53 -33.28 -0.96 -26.19
N LYS A 54 -32.01 -1.10 -25.80
CA LYS A 54 -31.12 -2.19 -26.23
C LYS A 54 -31.22 -3.37 -25.28
N ILE A 55 -32.22 -4.23 -25.47
CA ILE A 55 -32.47 -5.38 -24.59
C ILE A 55 -31.48 -6.50 -24.88
N GLY A 56 -30.83 -7.03 -23.83
CA GLY A 56 -29.84 -8.11 -23.90
C GLY A 56 -28.38 -7.66 -23.86
N CYS A 57 -28.12 -6.35 -24.03
CA CYS A 57 -26.78 -5.79 -23.91
C CYS A 57 -26.37 -5.70 -22.43
N LYS A 58 -25.22 -6.29 -22.07
CA LYS A 58 -24.65 -6.23 -20.70
C LYS A 58 -23.49 -5.22 -20.57
N CYS A 59 -23.14 -4.51 -21.64
CA CYS A 59 -22.03 -3.56 -21.60
C CYS A 59 -22.22 -2.44 -20.55
N PRO A 60 -23.42 -1.84 -20.37
CA PRO A 60 -23.64 -0.86 -19.31
C PRO A 60 -23.44 -1.44 -17.91
N ASP A 61 -23.95 -2.65 -17.67
CA ASP A 61 -23.80 -3.33 -16.38
C ASP A 61 -22.34 -3.65 -16.07
N LYS A 62 -21.58 -4.13 -17.07
CA LYS A 62 -20.14 -4.38 -16.94
C LYS A 62 -19.37 -3.10 -16.65
N ALA A 63 -19.68 -2.01 -17.36
CA ALA A 63 -19.03 -0.72 -17.15
C ALA A 63 -19.32 -0.17 -15.74
N LEU A 64 -20.57 -0.24 -15.29
CA LEU A 64 -20.96 0.14 -13.94
C LEU A 64 -20.28 -0.73 -12.88
N ALA A 65 -20.18 -2.04 -13.09
CA ALA A 65 -19.46 -2.95 -12.18
C ALA A 65 -17.98 -2.57 -12.07
N MET A 66 -17.30 -2.33 -13.20
CA MET A 66 -15.90 -1.87 -13.23
C MET A 66 -15.72 -0.53 -12.50
N GLU A 67 -16.67 0.40 -12.67
CA GLU A 67 -16.65 1.69 -11.97
C GLU A 67 -16.82 1.52 -10.45
N ILE A 68 -17.77 0.69 -10.03
CA ILE A 68 -17.98 0.36 -8.61
C ILE A 68 -16.73 -0.29 -8.02
N GLU A 69 -16.12 -1.26 -8.71
CA GLU A 69 -14.89 -1.92 -8.27
C GLU A 69 -13.76 -0.91 -8.09
N LYS A 70 -13.55 -0.01 -9.07
CA LYS A 70 -12.55 1.05 -9.00
C LYS A 70 -12.80 2.01 -7.83
N ASN A 71 -14.06 2.41 -7.61
CA ASN A 71 -14.45 3.28 -6.50
C ASN A 71 -14.24 2.60 -5.14
N VAL A 72 -14.57 1.32 -5.01
CA VAL A 72 -14.31 0.53 -3.80
C VAL A 72 -12.81 0.41 -3.53
N GLU A 73 -12.00 0.16 -4.55
CA GLU A 73 -10.54 0.11 -4.42
C GLU A 73 -9.96 1.46 -3.99
N MET A 74 -10.46 2.55 -4.55
CA MET A 74 -10.08 3.91 -4.18
C MET A 74 -10.44 4.21 -2.71
N LEU A 75 -11.64 3.85 -2.27
CA LEU A 75 -12.07 4.00 -0.88
C LEU A 75 -11.23 3.17 0.09
N LYS A 76 -10.84 1.95 -0.30
CA LYS A 76 -9.91 1.11 0.49
C LYS A 76 -8.54 1.77 0.61
N LYS A 77 -7.99 2.30 -0.49
CA LYS A 77 -6.70 3.02 -0.48
C LYS A 77 -6.77 4.25 0.42
N ASP A 78 -7.79 5.08 0.26
CA ASP A 78 -7.98 6.28 1.07
C ASP A 78 -8.15 5.96 2.56
N ARG A 79 -8.93 4.93 2.89
CA ARG A 79 -9.08 4.46 4.27
C ARG A 79 -7.76 3.97 4.85
N PHE A 80 -6.98 3.21 4.07
CA PHE A 80 -5.66 2.75 4.44
C PHE A 80 -4.73 3.93 4.74
N PHE A 81 -4.60 4.89 3.83
CA PHE A 81 -3.75 6.06 4.07
C PHE A 81 -4.21 6.89 5.27
N ARG A 82 -5.52 7.06 5.46
CA ARG A 82 -6.06 7.74 6.66
C ARG A 82 -5.71 7.00 7.95
N TYR A 83 -5.80 5.68 7.97
CA TYR A 83 -5.44 4.86 9.13
C TYR A 83 -3.96 5.01 9.48
N PHE A 84 -3.07 4.98 8.50
CA PHE A 84 -1.63 5.16 8.75
C PHE A 84 -1.25 6.60 9.07
N ASN A 85 -1.85 7.60 8.41
CA ASN A 85 -1.59 9.03 8.68
C ASN A 85 -2.02 9.43 10.10
N ARG A 86 -3.15 8.90 10.60
CA ARG A 86 -3.61 9.14 11.98
C ARG A 86 -2.66 8.56 13.03
N ASN A 87 -1.98 7.47 12.71
CA ASN A 87 -1.09 6.77 13.62
C ASN A 87 0.39 7.22 13.49
N SER A 88 0.62 8.41 12.91
CA SER A 88 1.91 9.10 12.86
C SER A 88 3.08 8.23 12.39
N LEU A 89 3.14 7.97 11.08
CA LEU A 89 4.23 7.20 10.45
C LEU A 89 5.63 7.79 10.68
N MET A 90 5.74 9.08 10.98
CA MET A 90 7.01 9.79 11.10
C MET A 90 6.93 10.94 12.11
N ASN A 91 7.97 11.08 12.94
CA ASN A 91 8.23 12.31 13.67
C ASN A 91 8.52 13.46 12.68
N ASP A 92 8.24 14.71 13.07
CA ASP A 92 8.42 15.89 12.22
C ASP A 92 9.87 16.05 11.74
N ASP A 93 10.86 15.68 12.55
CA ASP A 93 12.27 15.66 12.18
C ASP A 93 12.56 14.77 10.96
N LEU A 94 11.84 13.66 10.84
CA LEU A 94 11.99 12.72 9.74
C LEU A 94 11.31 13.22 8.46
N LYS A 95 10.31 14.11 8.58
CA LYS A 95 9.66 14.73 7.41
C LYS A 95 10.62 15.65 6.66
N SER A 96 11.54 16.33 7.34
CA SER A 96 12.56 17.20 6.72
C SER A 96 13.87 16.48 6.37
N ALA A 97 14.02 15.20 6.75
CA ALA A 97 15.22 14.41 6.47
C ALA A 97 15.46 14.21 4.97
N THR A 98 16.62 14.64 4.47
CA THR A 98 17.11 14.40 3.11
C THR A 98 18.60 14.06 3.13
N PHE A 99 19.16 13.66 2.00
CA PHE A 99 20.60 13.44 1.91
C PHE A 99 21.38 14.73 2.16
N GLU A 100 20.87 15.88 1.74
CA GLU A 100 21.47 17.19 1.93
C GLU A 100 21.49 17.59 3.40
N SER A 101 20.39 17.34 4.14
CA SER A 101 20.31 17.64 5.57
C SER A 101 21.09 16.64 6.46
N TYR A 102 21.50 15.49 5.93
CA TYR A 102 22.35 14.54 6.66
C TYR A 102 23.81 15.00 6.72
N GLN A 103 24.28 15.34 7.92
CA GLN A 103 25.64 15.79 8.19
C GLN A 103 26.49 14.64 8.79
N PRO A 104 27.33 13.97 7.98
CA PRO A 104 28.20 12.92 8.50
C PRO A 104 29.27 13.52 9.42
N THR A 105 29.42 12.95 10.62
CA THR A 105 30.45 13.31 11.60
C THR A 105 31.67 12.38 11.54
N THR A 106 31.52 11.21 10.91
CA THR A 106 32.61 10.23 10.71
C THR A 106 32.85 9.97 9.22
N SER A 107 34.04 9.50 8.88
CA SER A 107 34.35 9.08 7.49
C SER A 107 33.51 7.87 7.05
N LEU A 108 33.14 6.98 7.97
CA LEU A 108 32.26 5.85 7.70
C LEU A 108 30.83 6.33 7.38
N GLN A 109 30.29 7.27 8.16
CA GLN A 109 28.98 7.89 7.86
C GLN A 109 28.98 8.54 6.46
N GLY A 110 30.05 9.23 6.08
CA GLY A 110 30.19 9.80 4.73
C GLY A 110 30.20 8.74 3.60
N LYS A 111 30.89 7.62 3.82
CA LYS A 111 30.85 6.46 2.89
C LYS A 111 29.46 5.84 2.81
N VAL A 112 28.80 5.61 3.96
CA VAL A 112 27.45 5.02 4.01
C VAL A 112 26.43 5.95 3.35
N LYS A 113 26.48 7.26 3.60
CA LYS A 113 25.68 8.26 2.89
C LYS A 113 25.84 8.11 1.37
N SER A 114 27.07 8.03 0.88
CA SER A 114 27.36 7.89 -0.55
C SER A 114 26.82 6.58 -1.14
N LEU A 115 26.91 5.47 -0.42
CA LEU A 115 26.33 4.19 -0.81
C LEU A 115 24.80 4.23 -0.84
N CYS A 116 24.16 4.87 0.13
CA CYS A 116 22.71 5.09 0.16
C CYS A 116 22.25 5.96 -1.01
N MET A 117 22.99 7.03 -1.34
CA MET A 117 22.72 7.86 -2.52
C MET A 117 22.84 7.05 -3.81
N ALA A 118 23.87 6.20 -3.94
CA ALA A 118 24.03 5.32 -5.10
C ALA A 118 22.91 4.29 -5.20
N TYR A 119 22.48 3.69 -4.08
CA TYR A 119 21.33 2.78 -4.03
C TYR A 119 20.07 3.47 -4.53
N ALA A 120 19.74 4.65 -4.01
CA ALA A 120 18.56 5.41 -4.40
C ALA A 120 18.58 5.84 -5.88
N ARG A 121 19.72 6.36 -6.35
CA ARG A 121 19.91 6.78 -7.75
C ARG A 121 19.83 5.62 -8.74
N ASN A 122 20.26 4.43 -8.35
CA ASN A 122 20.20 3.24 -9.20
C ASN A 122 18.94 2.38 -8.97
N PHE A 123 18.02 2.81 -8.09
CA PHE A 123 16.76 2.11 -7.86
C PHE A 123 15.94 2.08 -9.15
N ASN A 124 15.67 0.87 -9.63
CA ASN A 124 14.89 0.57 -10.84
C ASN A 124 14.37 -0.87 -10.74
N LEU A 125 13.05 -1.05 -10.85
CA LEU A 125 12.40 -2.37 -10.82
C LEU A 125 12.19 -2.99 -12.22
N ASN A 126 12.39 -2.21 -13.28
CA ASN A 126 12.08 -2.59 -14.67
C ASN A 126 13.30 -3.13 -15.44
N ASN A 127 14.50 -3.09 -14.86
CA ASN A 127 15.75 -3.46 -15.53
C ASN A 127 16.08 -4.96 -15.48
N GLY A 128 15.17 -5.80 -14.99
CA GLY A 128 15.36 -7.25 -14.86
C GLY A 128 16.34 -7.69 -13.78
N GLN A 129 16.94 -6.77 -13.03
CA GLN A 129 17.80 -7.11 -11.89
C GLN A 129 16.94 -7.35 -10.64
N GLN A 130 17.31 -8.35 -9.85
CA GLN A 130 16.70 -8.59 -8.55
C GLN A 130 16.99 -7.40 -7.62
N PRO A 131 15.97 -6.64 -7.21
CA PRO A 131 16.15 -5.51 -6.32
C PRO A 131 16.69 -6.01 -4.97
N LYS A 132 17.65 -5.26 -4.42
CA LYS A 132 18.42 -5.67 -3.24
C LYS A 132 17.81 -5.10 -1.97
N ASN A 133 17.76 -5.92 -0.93
CA ASN A 133 17.47 -5.44 0.41
C ASN A 133 18.62 -4.55 0.91
N LEU A 134 18.32 -3.69 1.87
CA LEU A 134 19.32 -2.87 2.53
C LEU A 134 19.12 -2.99 4.04
N LEU A 135 20.16 -3.38 4.77
CA LEU A 135 20.14 -3.40 6.23
C LEU A 135 21.12 -2.35 6.75
N ILE A 136 20.62 -1.34 7.45
CA ILE A 136 21.43 -0.32 8.12
C ILE A 136 21.44 -0.60 9.62
N PHE A 137 22.61 -0.87 10.20
CA PHE A 137 22.71 -1.18 11.63
C PHE A 137 23.75 -0.31 12.34
N GLY A 138 23.56 -0.14 13.65
CA GLY A 138 24.45 0.61 14.52
C GLY A 138 23.70 1.26 15.68
N GLU A 139 24.43 1.97 16.55
CA GLU A 139 23.88 2.59 17.76
C GLU A 139 22.72 3.59 17.50
N THR A 140 21.96 3.90 18.55
CA THR A 140 20.83 4.84 18.46
C THR A 140 21.30 6.25 18.14
N GLY A 141 20.50 6.99 17.35
CA GLY A 141 20.73 8.42 17.11
C GLY A 141 21.81 8.78 16.09
N ILE A 142 22.42 7.80 15.41
CA ILE A 142 23.45 8.03 14.37
C ILE A 142 22.89 8.19 12.94
N GLY A 143 21.56 8.25 12.80
CA GLY A 143 20.87 8.61 11.54
C GLY A 143 20.52 7.48 10.58
N LYS A 144 20.32 6.25 11.08
CA LYS A 144 19.79 5.11 10.31
C LYS A 144 18.46 5.46 9.62
N SER A 145 17.46 5.89 10.39
CA SER A 145 16.13 6.26 9.90
C SER A 145 16.19 7.44 8.91
N HIS A 146 17.05 8.41 9.17
CA HIS A 146 17.26 9.58 8.30
C HIS A 146 17.72 9.16 6.91
N LEU A 147 18.73 8.30 6.82
CA LEU A 147 19.24 7.80 5.54
C LEU A 147 18.19 6.95 4.81
N SER A 148 17.46 6.09 5.53
CA SER A 148 16.41 5.26 4.93
C SER A 148 15.28 6.10 4.32
N ILE A 149 14.86 7.18 4.99
CA ILE A 149 13.86 8.12 4.46
C ILE A 149 14.41 8.92 3.29
N SER A 150 15.68 9.31 3.35
CA SER A 150 16.33 10.01 2.24
C SER A 150 16.34 9.15 0.97
N ILE A 151 16.60 7.84 1.11
CA ILE A 151 16.44 6.88 0.00
C ILE A 151 14.99 6.86 -0.48
N LEU A 152 14.03 6.71 0.45
CA LEU A 152 12.61 6.59 0.13
C LEU A 152 12.12 7.79 -0.69
N LYS A 153 12.49 9.01 -0.31
CA LYS A 153 12.11 10.24 -1.03
C LYS A 153 12.58 10.23 -2.48
N VAL A 154 13.85 9.89 -2.72
CA VAL A 154 14.40 9.79 -4.08
C VAL A 154 13.70 8.69 -4.90
N VAL A 155 13.24 7.62 -4.26
CA VAL A 155 12.46 6.56 -4.94
C VAL A 155 11.04 7.01 -5.26
N LEU A 156 10.40 7.77 -4.38
CA LEU A 156 9.08 8.37 -4.63
C LEU A 156 9.15 9.40 -5.78
N GLU A 157 10.23 10.19 -5.87
CA GLU A 157 10.48 11.12 -6.98
C GLU A 157 10.61 10.42 -8.34
N LYS A 158 10.90 9.12 -8.35
CA LYS A 158 10.96 8.26 -9.54
C LYS A 158 9.64 7.54 -9.84
N GLU A 159 8.54 8.00 -9.25
CA GLU A 159 7.18 7.46 -9.43
C GLU A 159 6.98 6.01 -8.94
N TYR A 160 7.93 5.46 -8.18
CA TYR A 160 7.73 4.19 -7.48
C TYR A 160 6.95 4.40 -6.18
N SER A 161 6.13 3.43 -5.81
CA SER A 161 5.42 3.46 -4.53
C SER A 161 6.36 3.18 -3.36
N GLY A 162 6.18 3.91 -2.26
CA GLY A 162 7.07 3.81 -1.10
C GLY A 162 6.33 3.95 0.22
N LEU A 163 6.77 3.23 1.24
CA LEU A 163 6.26 3.35 2.61
C LEU A 163 7.38 3.25 3.63
N PHE A 164 7.33 4.11 4.63
CA PHE A 164 8.15 4.01 5.83
C PHE A 164 7.26 3.72 7.03
N ILE A 165 7.70 2.79 7.87
CA ILE A 165 7.03 2.45 9.12
C ILE A 165 8.02 1.88 10.12
N SER A 166 7.90 2.23 11.40
CA SER A 166 8.64 1.53 12.45
C SER A 166 8.02 0.17 12.74
N LEU A 167 8.84 -0.84 13.01
CA LEU A 167 8.37 -2.19 13.34
C LEU A 167 7.40 -2.19 14.56
N PRO A 168 7.65 -1.45 15.65
CA PRO A 168 6.73 -1.37 16.78
C PRO A 168 5.35 -0.81 16.38
N LEU A 169 5.32 0.21 15.51
CA LEU A 169 4.07 0.77 15.01
C LEU A 169 3.34 -0.25 14.15
N LEU A 170 4.02 -0.92 13.23
CA LEU A 170 3.42 -1.96 12.40
C LEU A 170 2.76 -3.06 13.25
N LEU A 171 3.49 -3.59 14.24
CA LEU A 171 2.96 -4.63 15.11
C LEU A 171 1.77 -4.14 15.93
N THR A 172 1.81 -2.89 16.39
CA THR A 172 0.67 -2.24 17.07
C THR A 172 -0.54 -2.15 16.16
N LEU A 173 -0.37 -1.70 14.91
CA LEU A 173 -1.46 -1.60 13.95
C LEU A 173 -2.07 -2.97 13.63
N ILE A 174 -1.25 -4.00 13.44
CA ILE A 174 -1.73 -5.38 13.27
C ILE A 174 -2.55 -5.83 14.48
N LYS A 175 -2.04 -5.60 15.70
CA LYS A 175 -2.73 -5.96 16.95
C LYS A 175 -4.07 -5.22 17.08
N ASN A 176 -4.12 -3.94 16.70
CA ASN A 176 -5.33 -3.13 16.74
C ASN A 176 -6.44 -3.69 15.83
N THR A 177 -6.11 -4.33 14.72
CA THR A 177 -7.14 -4.96 13.84
C THR A 177 -7.91 -6.11 14.50
N TYR A 178 -7.43 -6.64 15.63
CA TYR A 178 -8.14 -7.65 16.41
C TYR A 178 -9.03 -7.03 17.51
N SER A 179 -8.92 -5.73 17.74
CA SER A 179 -9.71 -5.02 18.74
C SER A 179 -11.13 -4.79 18.25
N LYS A 180 -12.11 -5.02 19.14
CA LYS A 180 -13.52 -4.70 18.87
C LYS A 180 -13.81 -3.20 18.75
N TYR A 181 -12.85 -2.36 19.14
CA TYR A 181 -12.95 -0.89 19.10
C TYR A 181 -12.26 -0.28 17.88
N ASP A 182 -11.73 -1.09 16.95
CA ASP A 182 -11.15 -0.58 15.73
C ASP A 182 -12.23 -0.33 14.66
N ASP A 183 -12.69 0.92 14.57
CA ASP A 183 -13.65 1.36 13.56
C ASP A 183 -13.03 1.51 12.15
N SER A 184 -11.74 1.15 11.97
CA SER A 184 -11.10 1.20 10.66
C SER A 184 -11.69 0.17 9.68
N GLY A 185 -12.18 -0.96 10.19
CA GLY A 185 -12.60 -2.10 9.36
C GLY A 185 -11.46 -2.66 8.49
N LEU A 186 -10.20 -2.39 8.84
CA LEU A 186 -9.03 -3.01 8.24
C LEU A 186 -8.71 -4.31 9.00
N THR A 187 -8.29 -5.33 8.28
CA THR A 187 -7.75 -6.55 8.86
C THR A 187 -6.23 -6.56 8.81
N ALA A 188 -5.59 -7.39 9.64
CA ALA A 188 -4.16 -7.66 9.54
C ALA A 188 -3.75 -8.10 8.12
N VAL A 189 -4.63 -8.83 7.42
CA VAL A 189 -4.41 -9.28 6.04
C VAL A 189 -4.40 -8.09 5.08
N ASP A 190 -5.30 -7.12 5.25
CA ASP A 190 -5.31 -5.90 4.44
C ASP A 190 -4.01 -5.09 4.61
N ILE A 191 -3.51 -5.00 5.85
CA ILE A 191 -2.24 -4.33 6.14
C ILE A 191 -1.08 -5.02 5.42
N LEU A 192 -0.96 -6.34 5.59
CA LEU A 192 0.11 -7.13 4.97
C LEU A 192 0.04 -7.12 3.44
N ASN A 193 -1.17 -7.24 2.86
CA ASN A 193 -1.37 -7.14 1.42
C ASN A 193 -0.92 -5.78 0.89
N LYS A 194 -1.22 -4.70 1.63
CA LYS A 194 -0.80 -3.38 1.18
C LYS A 194 0.72 -3.22 1.23
N MET A 195 1.35 -3.73 2.29
CA MET A 195 2.81 -3.78 2.38
C MET A 195 3.42 -4.63 1.27
N LYS A 196 2.77 -5.70 0.83
CA LYS A 196 3.21 -6.51 -0.31
C LYS A 196 3.15 -5.75 -1.64
N GLU A 197 2.14 -4.92 -1.86
CA GLU A 197 1.96 -4.19 -3.12
C GLU A 197 3.05 -3.14 -3.35
N ILE A 198 3.47 -2.43 -2.29
CA ILE A 198 4.41 -1.31 -2.36
C ILE A 198 5.76 -1.74 -2.95
N ASP A 199 6.35 -0.89 -3.79
CA ASP A 199 7.63 -1.13 -4.47
C ASP A 199 8.78 -1.15 -3.47
N LEU A 200 8.96 -0.07 -2.69
CA LEU A 200 9.96 0.04 -1.63
C LEU A 200 9.33 0.16 -0.24
N LEU A 201 9.61 -0.81 0.63
CA LEU A 201 9.21 -0.76 2.04
C LEU A 201 10.43 -0.45 2.91
N VAL A 202 10.29 0.51 3.82
CA VAL A 202 11.24 0.77 4.90
C VAL A 202 10.62 0.30 6.21
N ILE A 203 11.24 -0.67 6.85
CA ILE A 203 10.93 -1.13 8.21
C ILE A 203 12.02 -0.58 9.13
N ASP A 204 11.66 0.46 9.86
CA ASP A 204 12.54 1.13 10.81
C ASP A 204 12.51 0.44 12.17
N ASP A 205 13.61 0.56 12.91
CA ASP A 205 13.73 0.15 14.31
C ASP A 205 13.33 -1.32 14.56
N MET A 206 14.01 -2.23 13.88
CA MET A 206 13.92 -3.67 14.17
C MET A 206 14.69 -3.98 15.47
N GLY A 207 14.11 -3.57 16.60
CA GLY A 207 14.63 -3.75 17.94
C GLY A 207 14.13 -5.04 18.63
N ALA A 208 14.50 -5.19 19.89
CA ALA A 208 14.19 -6.36 20.70
C ALA A 208 12.71 -6.45 21.10
N GLU A 209 11.95 -5.36 21.01
CA GLU A 209 10.51 -5.32 21.34
C GLU A 209 9.65 -6.25 20.46
N ALA A 210 10.15 -6.67 19.30
CA ALA A 210 9.46 -7.55 18.37
C ALA A 210 9.69 -9.06 18.63
N GLY A 211 9.66 -9.48 19.90
CA GLY A 211 10.08 -10.83 20.32
C GLY A 211 8.97 -11.85 20.60
N SER A 212 7.68 -11.46 20.54
CA SER A 212 6.61 -12.44 20.82
C SER A 212 6.41 -13.41 19.66
N ASN A 213 5.99 -14.66 19.93
CA ASN A 213 5.73 -15.66 18.88
C ASN A 213 4.79 -15.14 17.78
N HIS A 214 3.76 -14.37 18.18
CA HIS A 214 2.84 -13.74 17.25
C HIS A 214 3.55 -12.72 16.35
N ASP A 215 4.37 -11.85 16.93
CA ASP A 215 5.08 -10.80 16.20
C ASP A 215 6.08 -11.42 15.21
N ILE A 216 6.83 -12.44 15.64
CA ILE A 216 7.76 -13.21 14.80
C ILE A 216 7.04 -13.88 13.63
N GLN A 217 5.85 -14.42 13.85
CA GLN A 217 5.02 -15.00 12.79
C GLN A 217 4.54 -13.93 11.80
N LYS A 218 4.10 -12.76 12.27
CA LYS A 218 3.64 -11.68 11.38
C LYS A 218 4.79 -11.06 10.58
N ILE A 219 5.96 -10.92 11.18
CA ILE A 219 7.19 -10.53 10.48
C ILE A 219 7.54 -11.57 9.41
N PHE A 220 7.42 -12.86 9.75
CA PHE A 220 7.65 -13.93 8.79
C PHE A 220 6.70 -13.81 7.57
N GLU A 221 5.40 -13.67 7.81
CA GLU A 221 4.38 -13.51 6.75
C GLU A 221 4.70 -12.31 5.85
N LEU A 222 5.07 -11.17 6.44
CA LEU A 222 5.48 -9.97 5.71
C LEU A 222 6.71 -10.23 4.83
N LEU A 223 7.79 -10.75 5.41
CA LEU A 223 9.05 -11.01 4.70
C LEU A 223 8.85 -12.00 3.56
N ASP A 224 8.04 -13.04 3.78
CA ASP A 224 7.75 -14.06 2.77
C ASP A 224 6.92 -13.46 1.61
N SER A 225 5.93 -12.64 1.93
CA SER A 225 5.11 -11.95 0.92
C SER A 225 5.91 -10.97 0.04
N ARG A 226 7.01 -10.44 0.58
CA ARG A 226 7.91 -9.47 -0.09
C ARG A 226 9.16 -10.11 -0.69
N LEU A 227 9.22 -11.43 -0.81
CA LEU A 227 10.33 -12.08 -1.52
C LEU A 227 10.48 -11.54 -2.95
N GLY A 228 11.67 -11.04 -3.27
CA GLY A 228 11.96 -10.43 -4.57
C GLY A 228 11.56 -8.95 -4.69
N LYS A 229 11.04 -8.33 -3.63
CA LYS A 229 10.81 -6.88 -3.54
C LYS A 229 11.79 -6.22 -2.56
N PRO A 230 12.34 -5.04 -2.89
CA PRO A 230 13.32 -4.39 -2.04
C PRO A 230 12.69 -3.95 -0.73
N THR A 231 13.37 -4.26 0.37
CA THR A 231 13.02 -3.77 1.70
C THR A 231 14.26 -3.21 2.38
N ILE A 232 14.12 -2.03 2.96
CA ILE A 232 15.14 -1.39 3.78
C ILE A 232 14.79 -1.67 5.24
N PHE A 233 15.76 -2.14 6.00
CA PHE A 233 15.64 -2.46 7.41
C PHE A 233 16.63 -1.59 8.18
N THR A 234 16.22 -1.07 9.34
CA THR A 234 17.15 -0.48 10.29
C THR A 234 17.11 -1.23 11.62
N THR A 235 18.24 -1.33 12.31
CA THR A 235 18.30 -1.98 13.63
C THR A 235 19.42 -1.40 14.48
N ASN A 236 19.24 -1.44 15.81
CA ASN A 236 20.30 -1.21 16.78
C ASN A 236 20.97 -2.52 17.26
N LEU A 237 20.45 -3.68 16.86
CA LEU A 237 20.95 -4.98 17.30
C LEU A 237 22.19 -5.38 16.50
N LYS A 238 23.13 -6.05 17.19
CA LYS A 238 24.23 -6.78 16.54
C LYS A 238 23.70 -8.09 15.94
N HIS A 239 24.47 -8.69 15.04
CA HIS A 239 24.04 -9.88 14.29
C HIS A 239 23.54 -11.04 15.17
N ASP A 240 24.26 -11.33 16.26
CA ASP A 240 23.91 -12.43 17.17
C ASP A 240 22.57 -12.17 17.88
N GLN A 241 22.41 -10.96 18.42
CA GLN A 241 21.17 -10.51 19.07
C GLN A 241 20.00 -10.47 18.08
N PHE A 242 20.26 -10.01 16.86
CA PHE A 242 19.25 -9.95 15.80
C PHE A 242 18.74 -11.36 15.45
N THR A 243 19.65 -12.33 15.36
CA THR A 243 19.30 -13.73 15.08
C THR A 243 18.55 -14.38 16.24
N GLU A 244 18.91 -14.03 17.48
CA GLU A 244 18.22 -14.48 18.68
C GLU A 244 16.78 -13.96 18.75
N VAL A 245 16.58 -12.66 18.53
CA VAL A 245 15.25 -12.02 18.57
C VAL A 245 14.38 -12.51 17.42
N PHE A 246 14.85 -12.39 16.18
CA PHE A 246 14.01 -12.65 15.00
C PHE A 246 13.98 -14.13 14.57
N GLY A 247 14.88 -14.94 15.13
CA GLY A 247 15.09 -16.32 14.72
C GLY A 247 15.85 -16.45 13.39
N LYS A 248 16.45 -17.62 13.18
CA LYS A 248 17.26 -17.94 11.99
C LYS A 248 16.48 -17.77 10.67
N ARG A 249 15.18 -18.12 10.68
CA ARG A 249 14.33 -18.11 9.48
C ARG A 249 14.07 -16.71 8.95
N ASN A 250 13.74 -15.76 9.83
CA ASN A 250 13.49 -14.37 9.44
C ASN A 250 14.81 -13.66 9.11
N THR A 251 15.85 -13.89 9.92
CA THR A 251 17.20 -13.36 9.66
C THR A 251 17.70 -13.74 8.27
N SER A 252 17.57 -15.02 7.89
CA SER A 252 17.95 -15.48 6.55
C SER A 252 17.20 -14.77 5.43
N ARG A 253 15.89 -14.49 5.60
CA ARG A 253 15.08 -13.76 4.60
C ARG A 253 15.46 -12.29 4.50
N ILE A 254 15.72 -11.64 5.64
CA ILE A 254 16.15 -10.24 5.69
C ILE A 254 17.50 -10.07 4.99
N LEU A 255 18.45 -10.96 5.30
CA LEU A 255 19.82 -10.90 4.76
C LEU A 255 19.94 -11.42 3.33
N LYS A 256 18.93 -12.11 2.81
CA LYS A 256 18.93 -12.62 1.43
C LYS A 256 19.05 -11.45 0.45
N ASN A 257 20.13 -11.44 -0.33
CA ASN A 257 20.43 -10.38 -1.32
C ASN A 257 20.48 -8.97 -0.69
N ALA A 258 20.87 -8.87 0.59
CA ALA A 258 20.95 -7.61 1.30
C ALA A 258 22.35 -6.98 1.20
N PHE A 259 22.39 -5.66 0.98
CA PHE A 259 23.56 -4.86 1.33
C PHE A 259 23.50 -4.50 2.81
N ILE A 260 24.57 -4.77 3.55
CA ILE A 260 24.63 -4.51 4.99
C ILE A 260 25.56 -3.32 5.22
N LEU A 261 25.02 -2.25 5.79
CA LEU A 261 25.74 -1.01 6.07
C LEU A 261 25.80 -0.77 7.58
N LYS A 262 27.02 -0.67 8.11
CA LYS A 262 27.26 -0.28 9.50
C LYS A 262 27.39 1.23 9.58
N LEU A 263 26.61 1.86 10.45
CA LEU A 263 26.87 3.24 10.91
C LEU A 263 27.58 3.21 12.25
N ASP A 264 28.48 4.16 12.45
CA ASP A 264 29.12 4.48 13.71
C ASP A 264 28.90 5.95 14.05
N GLY A 265 29.38 6.40 15.21
CA GLY A 265 29.38 7.79 15.62
C GLY A 265 28.64 8.05 16.92
N ILE A 266 28.64 9.33 17.31
CA ILE A 266 27.92 9.84 18.47
C ILE A 266 26.44 10.05 18.14
N ASP A 267 25.60 9.92 19.17
CA ASP A 267 24.18 10.19 19.07
C ASP A 267 23.95 11.67 18.72
N TYR A 268 23.48 11.93 17.49
CA TYR A 268 23.22 13.27 17.00
C TYR A 268 22.10 13.97 17.78
N ARG A 269 21.16 13.21 18.36
CA ARG A 269 20.06 13.75 19.16
C ARG A 269 20.55 14.34 20.48
N LYS A 270 21.77 14.02 20.90
CA LYS A 270 22.39 14.54 22.12
C LYS A 270 23.23 15.80 21.91
N LYS A 271 23.35 16.29 20.68
CA LYS A 271 24.23 17.42 20.33
C LYS A 271 23.82 18.74 21.03
N ASP A 272 22.52 18.92 21.26
CA ASP A 272 21.96 20.14 21.87
C ASP A 272 21.50 19.94 23.32
N VAL A 273 21.86 18.81 23.95
CA VAL A 273 21.46 18.53 25.33
C VAL A 273 22.35 19.34 26.27
N ASN A 274 21.78 20.37 26.90
CA ASN A 274 22.39 21.03 28.05
C ASN A 274 22.37 20.06 29.25
N ILE A 275 23.44 19.29 29.40
CA ILE A 275 23.64 18.43 30.57
C ILE A 275 24.22 19.30 31.70
N GLU A 276 23.34 19.93 32.48
CA GLU A 276 23.71 20.35 33.84
C GLU A 276 23.80 19.08 34.70
N VAL A 277 24.99 18.46 34.72
CA VAL A 277 25.41 17.35 35.60
C VAL A 277 24.30 16.35 35.97
N TRP A 278 24.21 15.27 35.20
CA TRP A 278 23.36 14.13 35.56
C TRP A 278 24.11 13.23 36.55
N ASN A 279 23.91 13.46 37.85
CA ASN A 279 24.40 12.59 38.94
C ASN A 279 23.51 11.34 39.10
#